data_AF-A0A964FHI0-F1
#
_entry.id   AF-A0A964FHI0-F1
#
_cell.length_a   1.000
_cell.length_b   1.000
_cell.length_c   1.000
_cell.angle_alpha   90.00
_cell.angle_beta   90.00
_cell.angle_gamma   90.00
#
_symmetry.space_group_name_H-M   'P 1'
#
loop_
_entity.id
_entity.type
_entity.pdbx_description
1 polymer ?
#
loop_
_entity_poly.entity_id
_entity_poly.type
_entity_poly.pdbx_seq_one_letter_code
_entity_poly.pdbx_strand_id
1 'polypeptide(L)'
;MTKKLKSVFYIEKVPGNILKGLGWVKVDTDAAQKFNIRRKYTETVKIKNYEPYCCPIYPEDLSEYILFDHKPYHYIYLPKVRNSHKRFSVQFKQELVTLFAQKSLTVKAVGEWVRTWASTDAKLITPGNKTLTLDGDSTTENAFVYFIFNIDSKAIKIGMAKNVEKRLKSLQTSNPIILELLHTIHLDSVEDAQKLEYVLHQKFSHLRMNGEWFEASEELRTYIKHAPVSYSQSLDLSEPKPYRSIPLSQL
;
A
#
# COMPACT_ATOMS: atom_id res chain seq x y z
N MET A 1 -13.72 -41.97 -1.14
CA MET A 1 -12.72 -40.87 -1.05
C MET A 1 -12.79 -40.27 0.34
N THR A 2 -11.80 -40.54 1.19
CA THR A 2 -11.71 -40.00 2.55
C THR A 2 -11.56 -38.49 2.48
N LYS A 3 -12.49 -37.76 3.09
CA LYS A 3 -12.46 -36.29 3.13
C LYS A 3 -11.27 -35.87 4.01
N LYS A 4 -10.16 -35.50 3.38
CA LYS A 4 -8.97 -35.02 4.09
C LYS A 4 -9.33 -33.91 5.07
N LEU A 5 -8.96 -34.10 6.34
CA LEU A 5 -9.20 -33.14 7.41
C LEU A 5 -8.39 -31.87 7.12
N LYS A 6 -9.00 -30.70 7.30
CA LYS A 6 -8.34 -29.41 7.07
C LYS A 6 -8.21 -28.64 8.37
N SER A 7 -6.98 -28.25 8.69
CA SER A 7 -6.67 -27.32 9.78
C SER A 7 -6.89 -25.88 9.33
N VAL A 8 -7.44 -25.04 10.21
CA VAL A 8 -7.63 -23.60 9.99
C VAL A 8 -6.56 -22.82 10.73
N PHE A 9 -6.00 -21.82 10.05
CA PHE A 9 -5.04 -20.86 10.56
C PHE A 9 -5.57 -19.44 10.36
N TYR A 10 -5.38 -18.60 11.37
CA TYR A 10 -5.70 -17.18 11.30
C TYR A 10 -4.43 -16.38 11.14
N ILE A 11 -4.44 -15.46 10.17
CA ILE A 11 -3.27 -14.67 9.77
C ILE A 11 -3.66 -13.20 9.61
N GLU A 12 -2.72 -12.28 9.75
CA GLU A 12 -2.97 -10.85 9.53
C GLU A 12 -3.26 -10.57 8.06
N LYS A 13 -4.29 -9.75 7.78
CA LYS A 13 -4.59 -9.32 6.40
C LYS A 13 -3.48 -8.45 5.82
N VAL A 14 -2.82 -7.68 6.67
CA VAL A 14 -1.64 -6.87 6.37
C VAL A 14 -0.53 -7.39 7.29
N PRO A 15 0.50 -8.06 6.76
CA PRO A 15 1.61 -8.57 7.56
C PRO A 15 2.22 -7.49 8.45
N GLY A 16 2.37 -7.77 9.74
CA GLY A 16 2.87 -6.84 10.75
C GLY A 16 1.81 -5.92 11.35
N ASN A 17 0.59 -5.87 10.82
CA ASN A 17 -0.45 -4.95 11.25
C ASN A 17 -1.77 -5.65 11.57
N ILE A 18 -1.88 -6.14 12.81
CA ILE A 18 -3.06 -6.81 13.33
C ILE A 18 -4.32 -5.92 13.39
N LEU A 19 -4.16 -4.59 13.49
CA LEU A 19 -5.27 -3.65 13.51
C LEU A 19 -6.05 -3.61 12.19
N LYS A 20 -5.42 -4.01 11.08
CA LYS A 20 -6.10 -4.22 9.79
C LYS A 20 -6.92 -5.52 9.73
N GLY A 21 -6.93 -6.29 10.81
CA GLY A 21 -7.76 -7.47 11.02
C GLY A 21 -7.14 -8.76 10.51
N LEU A 22 -7.83 -9.87 10.81
CA LEU A 22 -7.39 -11.23 10.48
C LEU A 22 -8.15 -11.82 9.28
N GLY A 23 -7.51 -12.75 8.59
CA GLY A 23 -8.07 -13.63 7.58
C GLY A 23 -7.82 -15.10 7.94
N TRP A 24 -8.50 -16.03 7.28
CA TRP A 24 -8.29 -17.47 7.48
C TRP A 24 -7.63 -18.15 6.28
N VAL A 25 -6.83 -19.18 6.56
CA VAL A 25 -6.24 -20.11 5.60
C VAL A 25 -6.51 -21.54 6.07
N LYS A 26 -6.95 -22.42 5.16
CA LYS A 26 -7.08 -23.85 5.39
C LYS A 26 -5.93 -24.60 4.72
N VAL A 27 -5.36 -25.53 5.45
CA VAL A 27 -4.34 -26.46 4.96
C VAL A 27 -4.75 -27.87 5.36
N ASP A 28 -4.36 -28.85 4.56
CA ASP A 28 -4.44 -30.25 4.95
C ASP A 28 -3.77 -30.50 6.31
N THR A 29 -4.42 -31.25 7.21
CA THR A 29 -3.92 -31.44 8.58
C THR A 29 -2.60 -32.20 8.61
N ASP A 30 -2.41 -33.18 7.72
CA ASP A 30 -1.17 -33.97 7.67
C ASP A 30 -0.01 -33.10 7.18
N ALA A 31 -0.27 -32.27 6.16
CA ALA A 31 0.70 -31.26 5.71
C ALA A 31 1.02 -30.25 6.83
N ALA A 32 0.01 -29.76 7.55
CA ALA A 32 0.22 -28.81 8.64
C ALA A 32 1.10 -29.39 9.77
N GLN A 33 0.92 -30.67 10.11
CA GLN A 33 1.78 -31.36 11.07
C GLN A 33 3.19 -31.56 10.52
N LYS A 34 3.31 -32.06 9.28
CA LYS A 34 4.59 -32.30 8.61
C LYS A 34 5.49 -31.05 8.54
N PHE A 35 4.91 -29.90 8.21
CA PHE A 35 5.64 -28.64 8.11
C PHE A 35 5.64 -27.83 9.42
N ASN A 36 5.16 -28.42 10.53
CA ASN A 36 5.10 -27.77 11.84
C ASN A 36 4.45 -26.37 11.80
N ILE A 37 3.37 -26.22 11.05
CA ILE A 37 2.70 -24.92 10.86
C ILE A 37 2.05 -24.50 12.18
N ARG A 38 2.56 -23.43 12.78
CA ARG A 38 2.09 -22.94 14.08
C ARG A 38 0.85 -22.05 13.96
N ARG A 39 -0.08 -22.16 14.92
CA ARG A 39 -1.21 -21.25 15.06
C ARG A 39 -0.76 -20.02 15.86
N LYS A 40 -0.69 -18.86 15.20
CA LYS A 40 -0.39 -17.59 15.88
C LYS A 40 -1.59 -17.05 16.66
N TYR A 41 -2.79 -17.21 16.11
CA TYR A 41 -4.04 -16.71 16.69
C TYR A 41 -5.05 -17.85 16.82
N THR A 42 -5.55 -18.07 18.03
CA THR A 42 -6.53 -19.11 18.38
C THR A 42 -7.82 -18.55 18.95
N GLU A 43 -7.81 -17.31 19.41
CA GLU A 43 -8.94 -16.62 20.02
C GLU A 43 -8.97 -15.13 19.65
N THR A 44 -9.98 -14.40 20.13
CA THR A 44 -10.11 -12.96 19.95
C THR A 44 -8.91 -12.25 20.58
N VAL A 45 -8.25 -11.37 19.81
CA VAL A 45 -7.08 -10.65 20.30
C VAL A 45 -7.51 -9.32 20.92
N LYS A 46 -7.10 -9.08 22.16
CA LYS A 46 -7.36 -7.84 22.91
C LYS A 46 -6.11 -6.95 22.92
N ILE A 47 -6.19 -5.77 22.33
CA ILE A 47 -5.07 -4.82 22.19
C ILE A 47 -5.40 -3.56 22.98
N LYS A 48 -4.49 -3.07 23.82
CA LYS A 48 -4.66 -1.79 24.52
C LYS A 48 -4.75 -0.64 23.53
N ASN A 49 -5.73 0.24 23.72
CA ASN A 49 -5.86 1.46 22.95
C ASN A 49 -5.01 2.56 23.59
N TYR A 50 -3.82 2.83 23.03
CA TYR A 50 -2.88 3.83 23.54
C TYR A 50 -3.08 5.22 22.90
N GLU A 51 -4.28 5.55 22.40
CA GLU A 51 -4.60 6.93 22.00
C GLU A 51 -5.27 7.70 23.16
N PRO A 52 -4.51 8.35 24.06
CA PRO A 52 -5.04 9.43 24.87
C PRO A 52 -4.69 10.75 24.15
N TYR A 53 -5.70 11.41 23.57
CA TYR A 53 -5.66 12.82 23.13
C TYR A 53 -4.71 13.18 21.96
N CYS A 54 -5.23 13.19 20.73
CA CYS A 54 -4.62 13.95 19.62
C CYS A 54 -5.17 15.38 19.46
N CYS A 55 -6.00 15.85 20.40
CA CYS A 55 -6.33 17.27 20.52
C CYS A 55 -6.12 17.68 21.97
N PRO A 56 -5.34 18.75 22.28
CA PRO A 56 -5.60 19.49 23.49
C PRO A 56 -7.01 20.05 23.35
N ILE A 57 -7.98 19.41 23.98
CA ILE A 57 -9.32 19.97 24.13
C ILE A 57 -9.14 21.03 25.21
N TYR A 58 -9.20 22.30 24.81
CA TYR A 58 -9.26 23.38 25.78
C TYR A 58 -10.57 23.22 26.56
N PRO A 59 -10.61 23.47 27.87
CA PRO A 59 -11.82 23.31 28.67
C PRO A 59 -13.05 24.03 28.09
N GLU A 60 -12.82 25.15 27.38
CA GLU A 60 -13.83 25.90 26.63
C GLU A 60 -14.46 25.18 25.41
N ASP A 61 -13.86 24.11 24.88
CA ASP A 61 -14.35 23.36 23.71
C ASP A 61 -15.21 22.13 24.08
N LEU A 62 -15.34 21.84 25.38
CA LEU A 62 -16.16 20.72 25.88
C LEU A 62 -17.65 21.10 25.85
N SER A 63 -18.34 20.79 24.75
CA SER A 63 -19.81 20.81 24.79
C SER A 63 -20.33 19.68 25.67
N GLU A 64 -21.31 19.95 26.53
CA GLU A 64 -21.97 18.98 27.44
C GLU A 64 -22.61 17.78 26.70
N TYR A 65 -22.64 17.81 25.36
CA TYR A 65 -23.22 16.78 24.51
C TYR A 65 -22.20 15.78 23.93
N ILE A 66 -20.89 15.97 24.14
CA ILE A 66 -19.87 15.02 23.64
C ILE A 66 -19.53 14.00 24.73
N LEU A 67 -20.28 12.90 24.76
CA LEU A 67 -19.87 11.68 25.45
C LEU A 67 -18.87 10.93 24.56
N PHE A 68 -17.57 11.06 24.83
CA PHE A 68 -16.58 10.21 24.18
C PHE A 68 -16.72 8.76 24.70
N ASP A 69 -17.22 7.85 23.87
CA ASP A 69 -17.19 6.39 24.12
C ASP A 69 -15.73 5.89 24.00
N HIS A 70 -14.93 6.22 25.01
CA HIS A 70 -13.53 5.79 25.09
C HIS A 70 -13.48 4.28 25.35
N LYS A 71 -13.16 3.50 24.31
CA LYS A 71 -12.87 2.07 24.46
C LYS A 71 -11.39 1.88 24.81
N PRO A 72 -11.05 1.35 26.01
CA PRO A 72 -9.66 1.15 26.42
C PRO A 72 -8.95 0.02 25.66
N TYR A 73 -9.70 -0.75 24.86
CA TYR A 73 -9.17 -1.86 24.09
C TYR A 73 -9.81 -1.95 22.69
N HIS A 74 -8.99 -2.34 21.72
CA HIS A 74 -9.43 -2.86 20.43
C HIS A 74 -9.55 -4.38 20.51
N TYR A 75 -10.66 -4.93 20.04
CA TYR A 75 -10.90 -6.38 19.97
C TYR A 75 -10.88 -6.83 18.52
N ILE A 76 -9.92 -7.70 18.18
CA ILE A 76 -9.77 -8.26 16.85
C ILE A 76 -10.35 -9.67 16.84
N TYR A 77 -11.55 -9.80 16.29
CA TYR A 77 -12.27 -11.06 16.20
C TYR A 77 -11.75 -11.96 15.09
N LEU A 78 -11.78 -13.27 15.33
CA LEU A 78 -11.46 -14.27 14.31
C LEU A 78 -12.57 -14.30 13.24
N PRO A 79 -12.23 -14.18 11.95
CA PRO A 79 -13.23 -14.23 10.90
C PRO A 79 -13.91 -15.59 10.81
N LYS A 80 -15.23 -15.59 10.58
CA LYS A 80 -15.98 -16.82 10.30
C LYS A 80 -15.43 -17.48 9.02
N VAL A 81 -15.14 -18.77 9.12
CA VAL A 81 -14.67 -19.57 7.99
C VAL A 81 -15.84 -19.83 7.03
N ARG A 82 -15.66 -19.48 5.75
CA ARG A 82 -16.69 -19.64 4.71
C ARG A 82 -16.24 -20.65 3.65
N ASN A 83 -17.15 -21.06 2.77
CA ASN A 83 -16.84 -21.95 1.65
C ASN A 83 -16.15 -21.22 0.48
N SER A 84 -16.40 -19.92 0.33
CA SER A 84 -15.79 -19.09 -0.72
C SER A 84 -14.32 -18.78 -0.42
N HIS A 85 -13.42 -19.22 -1.29
CA HIS A 85 -11.97 -19.13 -1.09
C HIS A 85 -11.18 -18.98 -2.40
N LYS A 86 -9.94 -18.50 -2.25
CA LYS A 86 -8.88 -18.57 -3.25
C LYS A 86 -8.02 -19.81 -3.00
N ARG A 87 -7.60 -20.50 -4.06
CA ARG A 87 -6.68 -21.65 -3.98
C ARG A 87 -5.26 -21.19 -4.29
N PHE A 88 -4.33 -21.51 -3.39
CA PHE A 88 -2.90 -21.35 -3.58
C PHE A 88 -2.25 -22.72 -3.49
N SER A 89 -1.03 -22.85 -4.02
CA SER A 89 -0.21 -24.05 -3.82
C SER A 89 1.21 -23.67 -3.45
N VAL A 90 1.80 -24.36 -2.49
CA VAL A 90 3.22 -24.22 -2.14
C VAL A 90 3.94 -25.43 -2.72
N GLN A 91 4.85 -25.18 -3.66
CA GLN A 91 5.62 -26.18 -4.36
C GLN A 91 7.00 -26.31 -3.71
N PHE A 92 7.28 -27.52 -3.24
CA PHE A 92 8.59 -28.00 -2.80
C PHE A 92 9.21 -28.87 -3.90
N LYS A 93 10.51 -29.21 -3.80
CA LYS A 93 11.22 -30.02 -4.81
C LYS A 93 10.51 -31.31 -5.22
N GLN A 94 9.78 -31.96 -4.30
CA GLN A 94 9.09 -33.24 -4.53
C GLN A 94 7.64 -33.27 -4.01
N GLU A 95 7.06 -32.12 -3.67
CA GLU A 95 5.73 -32.08 -3.05
C GLU A 95 4.97 -30.79 -3.36
N LEU A 96 3.65 -30.87 -3.34
CA LEU A 96 2.76 -29.73 -3.53
C LEU A 96 1.74 -29.66 -2.39
N VAL A 97 1.78 -28.59 -1.60
CA VAL A 97 0.82 -28.34 -0.53
C VAL A 97 -0.24 -27.36 -1.01
N THR A 98 -1.52 -27.76 -0.97
CA THR A 98 -2.62 -26.88 -1.35
C THR A 98 -3.13 -26.07 -0.15
N LEU A 99 -3.28 -24.77 -0.33
CA LEU A 99 -3.85 -23.84 0.64
C LEU A 99 -5.18 -23.27 0.12
N PHE A 100 -6.16 -23.10 1.00
CA PHE A 100 -7.41 -22.39 0.69
C PHE A 100 -7.52 -21.16 1.58
N ALA A 101 -7.37 -19.98 1.00
CA ALA A 101 -7.36 -18.72 1.72
C ALA A 101 -8.67 -17.94 1.50
N GLN A 102 -9.08 -17.17 2.50
CA GLN A 102 -10.19 -16.22 2.39
C GLN A 102 -10.04 -15.29 1.17
N LYS A 103 -11.13 -15.02 0.43
CA LYS A 103 -11.07 -14.19 -0.80
C LYS A 103 -10.46 -12.80 -0.58
N SER A 104 -10.64 -12.20 0.59
CA SER A 104 -10.10 -10.87 0.91
C SER A 104 -8.61 -10.88 1.25
N LEU A 105 -7.96 -12.04 1.42
CA LEU A 105 -6.52 -12.10 1.65
C LEU A 105 -5.75 -11.71 0.38
N THR A 106 -4.71 -10.91 0.57
CA THR A 106 -3.77 -10.52 -0.48
C THR A 106 -2.75 -11.63 -0.72
N VAL A 107 -2.13 -11.63 -1.90
CA VAL A 107 -1.05 -12.59 -2.21
C VAL A 107 0.13 -12.38 -1.26
N LYS A 108 0.46 -11.11 -0.95
CA LYS A 108 1.50 -10.74 0.02
C LYS A 108 1.24 -11.34 1.40
N ALA A 109 0.02 -11.24 1.93
CA ALA A 109 -0.32 -11.80 3.24
C ALA A 109 -0.13 -13.32 3.30
N VAL A 110 -0.56 -14.04 2.24
CA VAL A 110 -0.34 -15.48 2.14
C VAL A 110 1.15 -15.80 1.99
N GLY A 111 1.89 -15.04 1.18
CA GLY A 111 3.34 -15.20 0.99
C GLY A 111 4.12 -15.05 2.29
N GLU A 112 3.93 -13.95 3.02
CA GLU A 112 4.60 -13.72 4.30
C GLU A 112 4.26 -14.80 5.32
N TRP A 113 3.00 -15.25 5.36
CA TRP A 113 2.63 -16.36 6.23
C TRP A 113 3.30 -17.67 5.83
N VAL A 114 3.39 -17.99 4.54
CA VAL A 114 4.08 -19.20 4.06
C VAL A 114 5.58 -19.16 4.42
N ARG A 115 6.23 -18.00 4.37
CA ARG A 115 7.64 -17.83 4.80
C ARG A 115 7.88 -18.17 6.28
N THR A 116 6.85 -18.17 7.12
CA THR A 116 7.01 -18.52 8.54
C THR A 116 7.28 -20.01 8.79
N TRP A 117 7.06 -20.88 7.79
CA TRP A 117 7.18 -22.32 7.95
C TRP A 117 7.74 -23.06 6.72
N ALA A 118 7.64 -22.49 5.52
CA ALA A 118 8.21 -23.09 4.31
C ALA A 118 9.71 -22.78 4.21
N SER A 119 10.48 -23.70 3.61
CA SER A 119 11.86 -23.46 3.22
C SER A 119 11.95 -22.35 2.16
N THR A 120 13.08 -21.66 2.10
CA THR A 120 13.23 -20.49 1.22
C THR A 120 13.14 -20.88 -0.27
N ASP A 121 13.58 -22.10 -0.62
CA ASP A 121 13.53 -22.68 -1.97
C ASP A 121 12.11 -23.07 -2.44
N ALA A 122 11.12 -22.99 -1.55
CA ALA A 122 9.73 -23.27 -1.91
C ALA A 122 9.14 -22.13 -2.76
N LYS A 123 8.21 -22.50 -3.63
CA LYS A 123 7.54 -21.57 -4.56
C LYS A 123 6.06 -21.46 -4.25
N LEU A 124 5.53 -20.25 -4.16
CA LEU A 124 4.11 -20.00 -3.98
C LEU A 124 3.43 -19.79 -5.34
N ILE A 125 2.52 -20.70 -5.69
CA ILE A 125 1.67 -20.61 -6.87
C ILE A 125 0.36 -19.93 -6.47
N THR A 126 0.09 -18.79 -7.12
CA THR A 126 -1.09 -17.96 -6.89
C THR A 126 -2.34 -18.48 -7.63
N PRO A 127 -3.57 -18.02 -7.29
CA PRO A 127 -4.78 -18.43 -8.00
C PRO A 127 -4.77 -18.14 -9.50
N GLY A 128 -4.00 -17.14 -9.94
CA GLY A 128 -3.80 -16.81 -11.35
C GLY A 128 -2.64 -17.57 -12.00
N ASN A 129 -2.17 -18.65 -11.38
CA ASN A 129 -1.08 -19.51 -11.85
C ASN A 129 0.29 -18.82 -11.98
N LYS A 130 0.47 -17.64 -11.35
CA LYS A 130 1.78 -17.00 -11.22
C LYS A 130 2.55 -17.64 -10.07
N THR A 131 3.83 -17.92 -10.30
CA THR A 131 4.75 -18.50 -9.32
C THR A 131 5.60 -17.39 -8.70
N LEU A 132 5.65 -17.36 -7.37
CA LEU A 132 6.46 -16.44 -6.57
C LEU A 132 7.53 -17.23 -5.83
N THR A 133 8.77 -16.77 -5.88
CA THR A 133 9.86 -17.28 -5.05
C THR A 133 9.73 -16.75 -3.62
N LEU A 134 10.03 -17.60 -2.63
CA LEU A 134 9.98 -17.21 -1.22
C LEU A 134 11.35 -16.74 -0.71
N ASP A 135 12.42 -17.09 -1.43
CA ASP A 135 13.78 -16.55 -1.32
C ASP A 135 13.76 -15.03 -1.54
N GLY A 136 13.71 -14.27 -0.45
CA GLY A 136 14.26 -12.92 -0.38
C GLY A 136 13.82 -11.96 -1.48
N ASP A 137 12.53 -11.65 -1.52
CA ASP A 137 12.13 -10.25 -1.67
C ASP A 137 10.83 -10.10 -0.89
N SER A 138 10.93 -9.46 0.29
CA SER A 138 9.82 -8.60 0.66
C SER A 138 9.58 -7.78 -0.60
N THR A 139 8.44 -7.93 -1.26
CA THR A 139 8.02 -6.87 -2.16
C THR A 139 7.80 -5.67 -1.23
N THR A 140 8.89 -4.99 -0.90
CA THR A 140 8.92 -3.59 -0.55
C THR A 140 8.10 -3.00 -1.67
N GLU A 141 6.86 -2.64 -1.33
CA GLU A 141 6.02 -2.00 -2.32
C GLU A 141 6.61 -0.61 -2.43
N ASN A 142 7.71 -0.50 -3.19
CA ASN A 142 8.42 0.74 -3.37
C ASN A 142 7.41 1.74 -3.93
N ALA A 143 7.41 2.91 -3.31
CA ALA A 143 6.52 3.98 -3.66
C ALA A 143 7.32 5.27 -3.66
N PHE A 144 6.85 6.21 -4.46
CA PHE A 144 7.49 7.49 -4.62
C PHE A 144 6.51 8.56 -4.20
N VAL A 145 7.00 9.57 -3.51
CA VAL A 145 6.34 10.87 -3.45
C VAL A 145 6.93 11.72 -4.57
N TYR A 146 6.09 12.34 -5.39
CA TYR A 146 6.49 13.14 -6.54
C TYR A 146 6.00 14.59 -6.43
N PHE A 147 6.71 15.47 -7.13
CA PHE A 147 6.36 16.87 -7.30
C PHE A 147 6.23 17.17 -8.79
N ILE A 148 5.03 17.49 -9.26
CA ILE A 148 4.76 17.78 -10.68
C ILE A 148 4.33 19.23 -10.83
N PHE A 149 4.99 19.98 -11.69
CA PHE A 149 4.69 21.37 -11.98
C PHE A 149 3.75 21.52 -13.17
N ASN A 150 2.78 22.40 -13.02
CA ASN A 150 1.98 22.92 -14.13
C ASN A 150 2.38 24.38 -14.35
N ILE A 151 2.91 24.65 -15.55
CA ILE A 151 3.44 25.97 -15.93
C ILE A 151 2.37 27.05 -15.99
N ASP A 152 1.17 26.72 -16.49
CA ASP A 152 0.09 27.70 -16.71
C ASP A 152 -0.49 28.17 -15.38
N SER A 153 -0.81 27.22 -14.50
CA SER A 153 -1.39 27.53 -13.20
C SER A 153 -0.37 27.94 -12.15
N LYS A 154 0.93 27.90 -12.50
CA LYS A 154 2.07 28.07 -11.57
C LYS A 154 1.89 27.26 -10.27
N ALA A 155 1.44 26.01 -10.42
CA ALA A 155 1.10 25.15 -9.30
C ALA A 155 1.92 23.87 -9.31
N ILE A 156 2.25 23.37 -8.11
CA ILE A 156 2.94 22.11 -7.89
C ILE A 156 1.95 21.12 -7.29
N LYS A 157 1.82 19.96 -7.93
CA LYS A 157 1.13 18.80 -7.39
C LYS A 157 2.08 17.99 -6.51
N ILE A 158 1.67 17.73 -5.27
CA ILE A 158 2.35 16.77 -4.39
C ILE A 158 1.50 15.51 -4.37
N GLY A 159 2.03 14.39 -4.83
CA GLY A 159 1.29 13.13 -4.83
C GLY A 159 2.19 11.92 -4.69
N MET A 160 1.59 10.73 -4.61
CA MET A 160 2.34 9.48 -4.58
C MET A 160 2.00 8.50 -5.70
N ALA A 161 2.97 7.67 -6.07
CA ALA A 161 2.76 6.59 -7.04
C ALA A 161 3.76 5.45 -6.85
N LYS A 162 3.34 4.23 -7.21
CA LYS A 162 4.25 3.08 -7.40
C LYS A 162 5.09 3.21 -8.69
N ASN A 163 4.59 3.96 -9.66
CA ASN A 163 5.27 4.25 -10.92
C ASN A 163 4.93 5.69 -11.34
N VAL A 164 5.90 6.60 -11.15
CA VAL A 164 5.71 8.04 -11.37
C VAL A 164 5.50 8.36 -12.85
N GLU A 165 6.21 7.70 -13.77
CA GLU A 165 6.07 7.93 -15.20
C GLU A 165 4.67 7.60 -15.72
N LYS A 166 4.13 6.45 -15.30
CA LYS A 166 2.77 6.03 -15.66
C LYS A 166 1.74 7.01 -15.09
N ARG A 167 1.98 7.52 -13.88
CA ARG A 167 1.12 8.51 -13.25
C ARG A 167 1.20 9.85 -13.98
N LEU A 168 2.39 10.32 -14.35
CA LEU A 168 2.60 11.54 -15.13
C LEU A 168 1.87 11.45 -16.49
N LYS A 169 2.06 10.35 -17.23
CA LYS A 169 1.33 10.10 -18.49
C LYS A 169 -0.19 10.15 -18.30
N SER A 170 -0.70 9.52 -17.23
CA SER A 170 -2.13 9.54 -16.90
C SER A 170 -2.65 10.92 -16.48
N LEU A 171 -1.82 11.78 -15.88
CA LEU A 171 -2.21 13.15 -15.55
C LEU A 171 -2.18 14.03 -16.79
N GLN A 172 -1.20 13.82 -17.67
CA GLN A 172 -1.05 14.52 -18.93
C GLN A 172 -2.25 14.30 -19.86
N THR A 173 -2.86 13.11 -19.88
CA THR A 173 -4.06 12.87 -20.71
C THR A 173 -5.24 13.77 -20.35
N SER A 174 -5.31 14.26 -19.12
CA SER A 174 -6.35 15.16 -18.63
C SER A 174 -5.89 16.62 -18.52
N ASN A 175 -4.66 16.93 -18.94
CA ASN A 175 -4.12 18.29 -18.91
C ASN A 175 -3.64 18.67 -20.32
N PRO A 176 -4.23 19.69 -20.96
CA PRO A 176 -3.77 20.14 -22.27
C PRO A 176 -2.35 20.72 -22.26
N ILE A 177 -1.84 21.08 -21.08
CA ILE A 177 -0.52 21.70 -20.88
C ILE A 177 0.47 20.66 -20.38
N ILE A 178 1.71 20.76 -20.87
CA ILE A 178 2.80 19.86 -20.48
C ILE A 178 3.06 19.98 -18.97
N LEU A 179 3.00 18.83 -18.30
CA LEU A 179 3.34 18.68 -16.89
C LEU A 179 4.82 18.32 -16.75
N GLU A 180 5.53 19.04 -15.90
CA GLU A 180 6.95 18.83 -15.65
C GLU A 180 7.15 18.08 -14.32
N LEU A 181 7.89 16.97 -14.34
CA LEU A 181 8.26 16.28 -13.10
C LEU A 181 9.46 16.99 -12.47
N LEU A 182 9.26 17.69 -11.35
CA LEU A 182 10.31 18.42 -10.66
C LEU A 182 11.21 17.51 -9.82
N HIS A 183 10.60 16.57 -9.07
CA HIS A 183 11.36 15.74 -8.13
C HIS A 183 10.58 14.50 -7.70
N THR A 184 11.32 13.50 -7.20
CA THR A 184 10.77 12.28 -6.59
C THR A 184 11.59 11.84 -5.38
N ILE A 185 10.91 11.40 -4.32
CA ILE A 185 11.49 10.79 -3.13
C ILE A 185 11.12 9.30 -3.13
N HIS A 186 12.11 8.41 -3.09
CA HIS A 186 11.90 6.96 -3.00
C HIS A 186 11.65 6.52 -1.55
N LEU A 187 10.66 5.65 -1.37
CA LEU A 187 10.32 5.02 -0.09
C LEU A 187 10.21 3.51 -0.30
N ASP A 188 10.70 2.76 0.69
CA ASP A 188 10.71 1.29 0.68
C ASP A 188 9.31 0.68 0.95
N SER A 189 8.31 1.52 1.25
CA SER A 189 6.94 1.09 1.45
C SER A 189 5.90 2.13 1.01
N VAL A 190 4.75 1.63 0.54
CA VAL A 190 3.56 2.46 0.27
C VAL A 190 3.09 3.19 1.52
N GLU A 191 3.19 2.57 2.69
CA GLU A 191 2.73 3.20 3.93
C GLU A 191 3.59 4.42 4.28
N ASP A 192 4.91 4.33 4.11
CA ASP A 192 5.82 5.44 4.37
C ASP A 192 5.63 6.56 3.35
N ALA A 193 5.39 6.22 2.08
CA ALA A 193 5.04 7.21 1.07
C ALA A 193 3.70 7.90 1.39
N GLN A 194 2.70 7.19 1.92
CA GLN A 194 1.41 7.76 2.34
C GLN A 194 1.59 8.73 3.51
N LYS A 195 2.38 8.33 4.50
CA LYS A 195 2.72 9.18 5.65
C LYS A 195 3.46 10.44 5.20
N LEU A 196 4.46 10.29 4.32
CA LEU A 196 5.24 11.42 3.82
C LEU A 196 4.39 12.38 2.99
N GLU A 197 3.56 11.89 2.06
CA GLU A 197 2.62 12.70 1.30
C GLU A 197 1.70 13.51 2.23
N TYR A 198 1.10 12.85 3.23
CA TYR A 198 0.24 13.51 4.21
C TYR A 198 1.00 14.60 4.99
N VAL A 199 2.20 14.31 5.48
CA VAL A 199 3.03 15.29 6.21
C VAL A 199 3.35 16.50 5.34
N LEU A 200 3.67 16.29 4.06
CA LEU A 200 3.95 17.39 3.13
C LEU A 200 2.71 18.21 2.81
N HIS A 201 1.56 17.56 2.65
CA HIS A 201 0.28 18.22 2.47
C HIS A 201 -0.09 19.09 3.67
N GLN A 202 0.23 18.66 4.89
CA GLN A 202 0.03 19.45 6.11
C GLN A 202 1.04 20.60 6.21
N LYS A 203 2.32 20.32 5.97
CA LYS A 203 3.42 21.31 6.00
C LYS A 203 3.16 22.49 5.06
N PHE A 204 2.65 22.22 3.87
CA PHE A 204 2.36 23.25 2.86
C PHE A 204 0.87 23.57 2.73
N SER A 205 0.08 23.30 3.77
CA SER A 205 -1.37 23.53 3.73
C SER A 205 -1.74 24.99 3.47
N HIS A 206 -0.92 25.94 3.93
CA HIS A 206 -1.07 27.38 3.65
C HIS A 206 -0.88 27.77 2.18
N LEU A 207 -0.22 26.91 1.39
CA LEU A 207 -0.02 27.09 -0.06
C LEU A 207 -1.07 26.32 -0.88
N ARG A 208 -1.97 25.58 -0.24
CA ARG A 208 -2.89 24.67 -0.94
C ARG A 208 -3.92 25.47 -1.73
N MET A 209 -4.00 25.20 -3.03
CA MET A 209 -4.96 25.83 -3.93
C MET A 209 -6.24 25.00 -4.03
N ASN A 210 -6.13 23.77 -4.57
CA ASN A 210 -7.26 22.87 -4.72
C ASN A 210 -6.80 21.40 -4.69
N GLY A 211 -7.38 20.60 -3.80
CA GLY A 211 -7.02 19.21 -3.60
C GLY A 211 -5.53 19.03 -3.32
N GLU A 212 -4.84 18.35 -4.23
CA GLU A 212 -3.41 18.02 -4.15
C GLU A 212 -2.49 19.04 -4.86
N TRP A 213 -3.03 20.19 -5.27
CA TRP A 213 -2.29 21.27 -5.96
C TRP A 213 -1.99 22.44 -5.01
N PHE A 214 -0.74 22.90 -5.05
CA PHE A 214 -0.18 23.92 -4.17
C PHE A 214 0.46 25.04 -5.01
N GLU A 215 0.45 26.27 -4.51
CA GLU A 215 1.14 27.39 -5.13
C GLU A 215 2.64 27.10 -5.20
N ALA A 216 3.26 27.36 -6.35
CA ALA A 216 4.69 27.15 -6.57
C ALA A 216 5.56 28.26 -5.93
N SER A 217 5.37 28.51 -4.64
CA SER A 217 6.09 29.52 -3.86
C SER A 217 7.58 29.19 -3.73
N GLU A 218 8.39 30.19 -3.39
CA GLU A 218 9.83 29.99 -3.17
C GLU A 218 10.12 29.00 -2.04
N GLU A 219 9.26 28.96 -1.01
CA GLU A 219 9.36 28.01 0.10
C GLU A 219 9.27 26.56 -0.40
N LEU A 220 8.24 26.24 -1.19
CA LEU A 220 8.04 24.90 -1.72
C LEU A 220 9.14 24.52 -2.73
N ARG A 221 9.54 25.46 -3.60
CA ARG A 221 10.65 25.25 -4.55
C ARG A 221 11.97 24.99 -3.82
N THR A 222 12.24 25.75 -2.75
CA THR A 222 13.43 25.57 -1.91
C THR A 222 13.41 24.22 -1.22
N TYR A 223 12.27 23.78 -0.70
CA TYR A 223 12.12 22.46 -0.11
C TYR A 223 12.46 21.35 -1.13
N ILE A 224 11.90 21.44 -2.34
CA ILE A 224 12.14 20.44 -3.39
C ILE A 224 13.62 20.35 -3.76
N LYS A 225 14.33 21.48 -3.90
CA LYS A 225 15.77 21.52 -4.23
C LYS A 225 16.66 20.84 -3.18
N HIS A 226 16.25 20.84 -1.91
CA HIS A 226 17.03 20.27 -0.80
C HIS A 226 16.52 18.88 -0.36
N ALA A 227 15.44 18.38 -0.97
CA ALA A 227 14.94 17.04 -0.67
C ALA A 227 15.91 15.97 -1.20
N PRO A 228 16.06 14.83 -0.51
CA PRO A 228 16.90 13.74 -0.98
C PRO A 228 16.45 13.28 -2.38
N VAL A 229 17.40 13.20 -3.32
CA VAL A 229 17.18 12.77 -4.71
C VAL A 229 17.14 11.25 -4.76
N SER A 230 16.19 10.68 -5.49
CA SER A 230 16.15 9.23 -5.75
C SER A 230 15.99 8.85 -7.23
N TYR A 231 15.98 9.81 -8.15
CA TYR A 231 15.87 9.50 -9.58
C TYR A 231 16.90 10.25 -10.41
N SER A 232 17.82 9.49 -11.02
CA SER A 232 18.64 9.94 -12.14
C SER A 232 18.30 9.06 -13.35
N GLN A 233 17.43 9.55 -14.23
CA GLN A 233 17.48 9.13 -15.61
C GLN A 233 17.34 10.37 -16.49
N SER A 234 18.41 10.64 -17.21
CA SER A 234 18.53 11.58 -18.31
C SER A 234 17.32 11.46 -19.25
N LEU A 235 16.41 12.43 -19.21
CA LEU A 235 15.47 12.64 -20.31
C LEU A 235 16.17 13.49 -21.37
N ASP A 236 16.69 12.82 -22.39
CA ASP A 236 16.83 13.42 -23.71
C ASP A 236 15.42 13.64 -24.26
N LEU A 237 14.89 14.84 -24.06
CA LEU A 237 13.62 15.28 -24.64
C LEU A 237 13.87 15.62 -26.11
N SER A 238 14.01 14.60 -26.97
CA SER A 238 13.83 14.81 -28.40
C SER A 238 12.35 15.17 -28.63
N GLU A 239 12.12 16.44 -28.91
CA GLU A 239 10.80 17.07 -29.03
C GLU A 239 9.83 16.30 -29.94
N PRO A 240 8.58 16.04 -29.51
CA PRO A 240 7.53 15.72 -30.46
C PRO A 240 7.17 16.98 -31.26
N LYS A 241 7.51 17.00 -32.55
CA LYS A 241 7.01 18.00 -33.51
C LYS A 241 5.47 17.92 -33.54
N PRO A 242 4.74 18.99 -33.20
CA PRO A 242 3.29 18.97 -33.31
C PRO A 242 2.86 18.94 -34.77
N TYR A 243 1.91 18.04 -35.05
CA TYR A 243 1.16 17.95 -36.29
C TYR A 243 0.51 19.30 -36.61
N ARG A 244 0.61 19.71 -37.88
CA ARG A 244 -0.12 20.86 -38.38
C ARG A 244 -1.60 20.51 -38.53
N SER A 245 -2.40 21.28 -37.80
CA SER A 245 -3.37 22.20 -38.39
C SER A 245 -3.57 23.24 -37.27
N ILE A 246 -3.10 24.49 -37.35
CA ILE A 246 -3.54 25.53 -38.29
C ILE A 246 -5.00 25.30 -38.67
N PRO A 247 -5.56 26.26 -39.31
CA PRO A 247 -6.61 27.04 -38.74
C PRO A 247 -7.88 26.38 -38.21
N LEU A 248 -8.66 27.09 -37.37
CA LEU A 248 -10.09 27.10 -37.70
C LEU A 248 -10.28 27.90 -39.01
N SER A 249 -9.70 29.10 -39.04
CA SER A 249 -9.14 29.82 -40.23
C SER A 249 -7.81 30.56 -39.92
N GLN A 250 -7.43 30.59 -38.64
CA GLN A 250 -6.12 30.22 -38.05
C GLN A 250 -6.40 29.86 -36.59
N LEU A 251 -5.43 29.79 -35.71
CA LEU A 251 -5.71 29.97 -34.28
C LEU A 251 -5.50 31.45 -33.99
#